data_AF-A0A421J589-F1
#
_entry.id   AF-A0A421J589-F1
#
_cell.length_a   1.000
_cell.length_b   1.000
_cell.length_c   1.000
_cell.angle_alpha   90.00
_cell.angle_beta   90.00
_cell.angle_gamma   90.00
#
_symmetry.space_group_name_H-M   'P 1'
#
loop_
_entity.id
_entity.type
_entity.pdbx_description
1 polymer ?
#
loop_
_entity_poly.entity_id
_entity_poly.type
_entity_poly.pdbx_seq_one_letter_code
_entity_poly.pdbx_strand_id
1 'polypeptide(L)'
;MTSRKTRDADPIDLARCKRIVRPLQSKIHQLNELITSFPSKTNLQYDTPHKSFLHPKTSAHRLASLKPYIDPDLYQSYLDIFQIFQGVVRNVAVKRSNRVPRLSMLCCVNLGKSITLSTRSTYYKLNQSSLFDPETLPGHLHRIYHSLHETIDPWLQLEPVQLYGGYRRDMLMGYIVHLIVFNSGMLYMLVPVLVQWLQEESRIQDNGPLMAFSTILFNQYWHFDETYHPDFDSDFLGYLDPNKKIDNNGTFWILYRMGYWEALINDMELMSKVGTYDSLMIEALARPSRVPNANTLLVIKALDHISACPFHPCINLALCNVLRNLIVEVRSKSNAAAQYQHLIQFMKVWLSFPPDPTQVVFNSLLPGNEFLFRCLTSVTRYLAAIVDAKDTKLRTKVNHCLTTIGIFQHFYLDIGDNEDTTGFVECFFEMHKSSKEPNESFNEFVMWLHDQGTSEYIDLSRQLFSRFYINENDPMLDATYQYIF
;
A
#
# COMPACT_ATOMS: atom_id res chain seq x y z
N MET A 1 -46.10 -19.95 -3.73
CA MET A 1 -44.63 -19.79 -3.82
C MET A 1 -44.19 -19.99 -5.26
N THR A 2 -44.18 -18.93 -6.07
CA THR A 2 -43.73 -18.96 -7.46
C THR A 2 -42.36 -18.27 -7.53
N SER A 3 -41.31 -19.07 -7.61
CA SER A 3 -39.93 -18.61 -7.83
C SER A 3 -39.86 -17.78 -9.13
N ARG A 4 -39.70 -16.46 -8.99
CA ARG A 4 -39.48 -15.54 -10.11
C ARG A 4 -38.15 -15.89 -10.78
N LYS A 5 -38.25 -16.50 -11.97
CA LYS A 5 -37.19 -16.54 -12.98
C LYS A 5 -36.75 -15.11 -13.30
N THR A 6 -35.63 -14.68 -12.73
CA THR A 6 -34.70 -13.74 -13.36
C THR A 6 -33.40 -14.49 -13.61
N ARG A 7 -33.48 -15.61 -14.35
CA ARG A 7 -32.31 -16.18 -15.04
C ARG A 7 -32.04 -15.23 -16.21
N ASP A 8 -30.84 -14.68 -16.28
CA ASP A 8 -30.39 -13.85 -17.39
C ASP A 8 -30.78 -14.53 -18.71
N ALA A 9 -31.47 -13.77 -19.56
CA ALA A 9 -31.79 -14.19 -20.91
C ALA A 9 -30.47 -14.31 -21.70
N ASP A 10 -30.27 -15.52 -22.23
CA ASP A 10 -29.15 -16.03 -23.03
C ASP A 10 -27.74 -16.04 -22.39
N PRO A 11 -27.22 -17.24 -22.02
CA PRO A 11 -25.81 -17.39 -21.71
C PRO A 11 -24.99 -17.01 -22.94
N ILE A 12 -23.95 -16.19 -22.76
CA ILE A 12 -23.00 -15.91 -23.85
C ILE A 12 -22.42 -17.25 -24.32
N ASP A 13 -22.53 -17.51 -25.61
CA ASP A 13 -21.88 -18.67 -26.21
C ASP A 13 -20.36 -18.57 -26.09
N LEU A 14 -19.73 -19.73 -25.91
CA LEU A 14 -18.29 -19.88 -25.73
C LEU A 14 -17.50 -19.20 -26.86
N ALA A 15 -17.94 -19.34 -28.12
CA ALA A 15 -17.27 -18.71 -29.26
C ALA A 15 -17.25 -17.17 -29.15
N ARG A 16 -18.32 -16.59 -28.59
CA ARG A 16 -18.42 -15.15 -28.34
C ARG A 16 -17.54 -14.71 -27.17
N CYS A 17 -17.46 -15.48 -26.07
CA CYS A 17 -16.49 -15.24 -24.99
C CYS A 17 -15.04 -15.14 -25.52
N LYS A 18 -14.64 -16.07 -26.39
CA LYS A 18 -13.28 -16.11 -26.97
C LYS A 18 -12.98 -14.88 -27.82
N ARG A 19 -13.90 -14.49 -28.70
CA ARG A 19 -13.73 -13.30 -29.56
C ARG A 19 -13.63 -12.01 -28.76
N ILE A 20 -14.30 -11.95 -27.62
CA ILE A 20 -14.28 -10.77 -26.75
C ILE A 20 -12.91 -10.62 -26.07
N VAL A 21 -12.37 -11.69 -25.48
CA VAL A 21 -11.17 -11.58 -24.61
C VAL A 21 -9.84 -11.54 -25.38
N ARG A 22 -9.73 -12.28 -26.50
CA ARG A 22 -8.47 -12.42 -27.24
C ARG A 22 -7.83 -11.10 -27.70
N PRO A 23 -8.59 -10.09 -28.21
CA PRO A 23 -8.00 -8.81 -28.59
C PRO A 23 -7.33 -8.10 -27.41
N LEU A 24 -7.96 -8.13 -26.23
CA LEU A 24 -7.43 -7.50 -25.02
C LEU A 24 -6.13 -8.17 -24.57
N GLN A 25 -6.14 -9.50 -24.49
CA GLN A 25 -4.93 -10.27 -24.17
C GLN A 25 -3.81 -9.98 -25.17
N SER A 26 -4.09 -10.09 -26.47
CA SER A 26 -3.09 -9.86 -27.53
C SER A 26 -2.46 -8.47 -27.42
N LYS A 27 -3.27 -7.43 -27.20
CA LYS A 27 -2.75 -6.07 -27.10
C LYS A 27 -1.96 -5.81 -25.81
N ILE A 28 -2.39 -6.40 -24.69
CA ILE A 28 -1.59 -6.41 -23.45
C ILE A 28 -0.24 -7.08 -23.73
N HIS A 29 -0.20 -8.24 -24.38
CA HIS A 29 1.09 -8.90 -24.69
C HIS A 29 2.02 -8.05 -25.57
N GLN A 30 1.49 -7.38 -26.59
CA GLN A 30 2.27 -6.44 -27.41
C GLN A 30 2.86 -5.31 -26.56
N LEU A 31 2.07 -4.77 -25.62
CA LEU A 31 2.55 -3.77 -24.68
C LEU A 31 3.66 -4.33 -23.78
N ASN A 32 3.51 -5.56 -23.32
CA ASN A 32 4.52 -6.24 -22.49
C ASN A 32 5.85 -6.33 -23.24
N GLU A 33 5.84 -6.71 -24.52
CA GLU A 33 7.04 -6.75 -25.37
C GLU A 33 7.69 -5.37 -25.51
N LEU A 34 6.88 -4.32 -25.73
CA LEU A 34 7.36 -2.95 -25.84
C LEU A 34 8.07 -2.48 -24.56
N ILE A 35 7.40 -2.58 -23.41
CA ILE A 35 7.93 -2.06 -22.13
C ILE A 35 9.15 -2.87 -21.68
N THR A 36 9.20 -4.15 -21.99
CA THR A 36 10.36 -4.98 -21.66
C THR A 36 11.58 -4.60 -22.47
N SER A 37 11.36 -4.31 -23.75
CA SER A 37 12.42 -3.88 -24.65
C SER A 37 12.89 -2.47 -24.28
N PHE A 38 12.01 -1.64 -23.72
CA PHE A 38 12.29 -0.25 -23.37
C PHE A 38 11.69 0.15 -22.00
N PRO A 39 12.28 -0.29 -20.87
CA PRO A 39 11.74 -0.03 -19.53
C PRO A 39 11.69 1.46 -19.17
N SER A 40 12.54 2.29 -19.77
CA SER A 40 12.55 3.75 -19.53
C SER A 40 11.27 4.45 -19.98
N LYS A 41 10.44 3.83 -20.83
CA LYS A 41 9.18 4.40 -21.35
C LYS A 41 8.08 4.53 -20.29
N THR A 42 8.19 3.84 -19.16
CA THR A 42 7.20 3.90 -18.06
C THR A 42 7.53 4.95 -17.01
N ASN A 43 8.70 5.60 -17.09
CA ASN A 43 9.10 6.60 -16.10
C ASN A 43 8.35 7.91 -16.31
N LEU A 44 7.56 8.29 -15.30
CA LEU A 44 6.85 9.55 -15.28
C LEU A 44 7.86 10.70 -15.12
N GLN A 45 8.04 11.51 -16.16
CA GLN A 45 8.98 12.64 -16.15
C GLN A 45 8.25 13.94 -15.82
N TYR A 46 8.10 14.33 -14.55
CA TYR A 46 7.66 15.71 -14.23
C TYR A 46 7.77 16.11 -12.75
N ASP A 47 7.91 17.41 -12.49
CA ASP A 47 7.96 17.99 -11.12
C ASP A 47 6.70 18.78 -10.70
N THR A 48 5.86 19.28 -11.61
CA THR A 48 4.65 20.07 -11.29
C THR A 48 3.36 19.67 -12.05
N PRO A 49 2.36 19.03 -11.43
CA PRO A 49 1.19 18.55 -12.16
C PRO A 49 0.32 19.70 -12.68
N HIS A 50 -0.17 19.59 -13.93
CA HIS A 50 -1.20 20.50 -14.43
C HIS A 50 -2.55 20.19 -13.75
N LYS A 51 -3.40 21.20 -13.49
CA LYS A 51 -4.70 20.97 -12.81
C LYS A 51 -5.58 19.93 -13.50
N SER A 52 -5.52 19.84 -14.83
CA SER A 52 -6.25 18.87 -15.63
C SER A 52 -5.79 17.42 -15.46
N PHE A 53 -4.57 17.20 -14.95
CA PHE A 53 -4.04 15.87 -14.63
C PHE A 53 -4.55 15.39 -13.27
N LEU A 54 -4.67 16.29 -12.29
CA LEU A 54 -5.18 15.96 -10.96
C LEU A 54 -6.70 15.75 -10.96
N HIS A 55 -7.44 16.64 -11.62
CA HIS A 55 -8.92 16.64 -11.63
C HIS A 55 -9.51 16.51 -13.04
N PRO A 56 -9.31 15.37 -13.74
CA PRO A 56 -9.89 15.15 -15.05
C PRO A 56 -11.38 14.83 -14.94
N LYS A 57 -12.20 15.59 -15.68
CA LYS A 57 -13.67 15.47 -15.66
C LYS A 57 -14.20 14.13 -16.18
N THR A 58 -13.51 13.52 -17.14
CA THR A 58 -13.91 12.23 -17.71
C THR A 58 -12.73 11.28 -17.88
N SER A 59 -12.99 9.99 -18.05
CA SER A 59 -11.96 8.99 -18.30
C SER A 59 -11.15 9.32 -19.57
N ALA A 60 -11.80 9.83 -20.61
CA ALA A 60 -11.14 10.27 -21.84
C ALA A 60 -10.21 11.47 -21.59
N HIS A 61 -10.63 12.44 -20.76
CA HIS A 61 -9.76 13.55 -20.35
C HIS A 61 -8.61 13.06 -19.46
N ARG A 62 -8.85 12.08 -18.58
CA ARG A 62 -7.78 11.48 -17.75
C ARG A 62 -6.74 10.84 -18.64
N LEU A 63 -7.15 10.03 -19.62
CA LEU A 63 -6.24 9.44 -20.59
C LEU A 63 -5.46 10.51 -21.36
N ALA A 64 -6.15 11.50 -21.94
CA ALA A 64 -5.51 12.59 -22.68
C ALA A 64 -4.52 13.38 -21.84
N SER A 65 -4.77 13.54 -20.53
CA SER A 65 -3.87 14.22 -19.61
C SER A 65 -2.57 13.45 -19.35
N LEU A 66 -2.50 12.14 -19.66
CA LEU A 66 -1.27 11.35 -19.57
C LEU A 66 -0.30 11.65 -20.72
N LYS A 67 -0.80 12.12 -21.87
CA LYS A 67 -0.02 12.35 -23.09
C LYS A 67 1.30 13.12 -22.88
N PRO A 68 1.37 14.22 -22.10
CA PRO A 68 2.64 14.92 -21.87
C PRO A 68 3.62 14.18 -20.94
N TYR A 69 3.20 13.13 -20.24
CA TYR A 69 3.97 12.48 -19.17
C TYR A 69 4.48 11.08 -19.52
N ILE A 70 4.01 10.48 -20.62
CA ILE A 70 4.37 9.12 -21.02
C ILE A 70 4.84 9.10 -22.48
N ASP A 71 5.61 8.07 -22.83
CA ASP A 71 6.10 7.85 -24.20
C ASP A 71 4.94 7.79 -25.22
N PRO A 72 5.08 8.38 -26.43
CA PRO A 72 4.03 8.37 -27.44
C PRO A 72 3.55 6.95 -27.83
N ASP A 73 4.46 5.96 -27.91
CA ASP A 73 4.08 4.59 -28.27
C ASP A 73 3.31 3.90 -27.14
N LEU A 74 3.68 4.21 -25.89
CA LEU A 74 2.96 3.77 -24.69
C LEU A 74 1.56 4.39 -24.66
N TYR A 75 1.46 5.69 -24.93
CA TYR A 75 0.18 6.40 -25.01
C TYR A 75 -0.74 5.82 -26.08
N GLN A 76 -0.22 5.53 -27.28
CA GLN A 76 -1.00 4.91 -28.34
C GLN A 76 -1.47 3.50 -27.93
N SER A 77 -0.61 2.72 -27.30
CA SER A 77 -0.98 1.40 -26.78
C SER A 77 -2.08 1.49 -25.72
N TYR A 78 -2.03 2.48 -24.83
CA TYR A 78 -3.08 2.75 -23.85
C TYR A 78 -4.42 3.14 -24.50
N LEU A 79 -4.40 3.96 -25.56
CA LEU A 79 -5.61 4.30 -26.32
C LEU A 79 -6.26 3.05 -26.92
N ASP A 80 -5.46 2.20 -27.55
CA ASP A 80 -5.95 0.96 -28.17
C ASP A 80 -6.53 0.01 -27.11
N ILE A 81 -5.82 -0.21 -26.00
CA ILE A 81 -6.28 -1.06 -24.89
C ILE A 81 -7.57 -0.50 -24.29
N PHE A 82 -7.66 0.83 -24.13
CA PHE A 82 -8.86 1.48 -23.62
C PHE A 82 -10.06 1.22 -24.53
N GLN A 83 -9.93 1.41 -25.84
CA GLN A 83 -11.00 1.15 -26.81
C GLN A 83 -11.43 -0.33 -26.82
N ILE A 84 -10.46 -1.25 -26.81
CA ILE A 84 -10.73 -2.69 -26.74
C ILE A 84 -11.49 -3.02 -25.45
N PHE A 85 -11.04 -2.50 -24.31
CA PHE A 85 -11.69 -2.71 -23.01
C PHE A 85 -13.13 -2.21 -23.02
N GLN A 86 -13.40 -1.02 -23.58
CA GLN A 86 -14.75 -0.49 -23.70
C GLN A 86 -15.66 -1.43 -24.52
N GLY A 87 -15.15 -1.92 -25.66
CA GLY A 87 -15.85 -2.89 -26.49
C GLY A 87 -16.12 -4.21 -25.76
N VAL A 88 -15.13 -4.69 -25.00
CA VAL A 88 -15.24 -5.91 -24.18
C VAL A 88 -16.33 -5.77 -23.13
N VAL A 89 -16.26 -4.74 -22.29
CA VAL A 89 -17.19 -4.56 -21.18
C VAL A 89 -18.61 -4.36 -21.69
N ARG A 90 -18.83 -3.57 -22.74
CA ARG A 90 -20.17 -3.38 -23.33
C ARG A 90 -20.77 -4.68 -23.87
N ASN A 91 -19.95 -5.64 -24.29
CA ASN A 91 -20.41 -6.94 -24.77
C ASN A 91 -20.70 -7.95 -23.66
N VAL A 92 -20.05 -7.82 -22.50
CA VAL A 92 -20.16 -8.77 -21.39
C VAL A 92 -21.14 -8.29 -20.31
N ALA A 93 -21.20 -6.98 -20.08
CA ALA A 93 -21.98 -6.39 -19.00
C ALA A 93 -23.47 -6.70 -19.15
N VAL A 94 -24.07 -7.19 -18.07
CA VAL A 94 -25.52 -7.35 -17.96
C VAL A 94 -26.07 -6.13 -17.25
N LYS A 95 -27.04 -5.45 -17.86
CA LYS A 95 -27.72 -4.34 -17.20
C LYS A 95 -28.57 -4.88 -16.04
N ARG A 96 -28.18 -4.56 -14.82
CA ARG A 96 -28.94 -4.85 -13.59
C ARG A 96 -29.00 -3.58 -12.74
N SER A 97 -30.17 -3.20 -12.26
CA SER A 97 -30.37 -1.98 -11.46
C SER A 97 -29.85 -2.10 -10.01
N ASN A 98 -29.59 -3.32 -9.53
CA ASN A 98 -29.06 -3.53 -8.19
C ASN A 98 -27.63 -3.01 -8.06
N ARG A 99 -27.43 -1.99 -7.22
CA ARG A 99 -26.11 -1.40 -6.91
C ARG A 99 -25.25 -2.26 -5.98
N VAL A 100 -25.86 -3.14 -5.21
CA VAL A 100 -25.14 -4.01 -4.27
C VAL A 100 -24.76 -5.32 -4.97
N PRO A 101 -23.47 -5.69 -5.01
CA PRO A 101 -23.03 -6.95 -5.59
C PRO A 101 -23.56 -8.13 -4.76
N ARG A 102 -24.10 -9.15 -5.44
CA ARG A 102 -24.52 -10.40 -4.79
C ARG A 102 -23.30 -11.24 -4.47
N LEU A 103 -23.39 -12.09 -3.44
CA LEU A 103 -22.33 -13.06 -3.11
C LEU A 103 -21.91 -13.90 -4.34
N SER A 104 -22.87 -14.33 -5.16
CA SER A 104 -22.58 -15.07 -6.39
C SER A 104 -21.67 -14.30 -7.36
N MET A 105 -21.83 -12.99 -7.48
CA MET A 105 -20.99 -12.14 -8.32
C MET A 105 -19.57 -12.07 -7.76
N LEU A 106 -19.44 -11.87 -6.44
CA LEU A 106 -18.13 -11.86 -5.77
C LEU A 106 -17.40 -13.20 -5.91
N CYS A 107 -18.12 -14.32 -5.78
CA CYS A 107 -17.56 -15.65 -6.03
C CYS A 107 -17.10 -15.81 -7.48
N CYS A 108 -17.86 -15.29 -8.46
CA CYS A 108 -17.47 -15.35 -9.86
C CYS A 108 -16.25 -14.48 -10.18
N VAL A 109 -16.12 -13.33 -9.52
CA VAL A 109 -14.92 -12.48 -9.59
C VAL A 109 -13.71 -13.25 -9.07
N ASN A 110 -13.82 -13.82 -7.86
CA ASN A 110 -12.74 -14.62 -7.26
C ASN A 110 -12.38 -15.84 -8.12
N LEU A 111 -13.37 -16.52 -8.72
CA LEU A 111 -13.11 -17.61 -9.64
C LEU A 111 -12.40 -17.10 -10.91
N GLY A 112 -12.74 -15.90 -11.38
CA GLY A 112 -11.99 -15.18 -12.41
C GLY A 112 -10.51 -15.03 -12.10
N LYS A 113 -10.13 -14.80 -10.83
CA LYS A 113 -8.73 -14.80 -10.37
C LYS A 113 -8.06 -16.15 -10.64
N SER A 114 -8.70 -17.24 -10.23
CA SER A 114 -8.21 -18.61 -10.47
C SER A 114 -8.06 -18.95 -11.95
N ILE A 115 -9.00 -18.47 -12.80
CA ILE A 115 -8.89 -18.60 -14.25
C ILE A 115 -7.63 -17.86 -14.74
N THR A 116 -7.45 -16.60 -14.36
CA THR A 116 -6.29 -15.80 -14.79
C THR A 116 -4.97 -16.51 -14.47
N LEU A 117 -4.83 -17.09 -13.28
CA LEU A 117 -3.60 -17.72 -12.82
C LEU A 117 -3.34 -19.12 -13.36
N SER A 118 -4.37 -19.79 -13.88
CA SER A 118 -4.24 -21.15 -14.41
C SER A 118 -4.18 -21.18 -15.94
N THR A 119 -4.25 -20.04 -16.64
CA THR A 119 -4.21 -20.03 -18.12
C THR A 119 -2.84 -19.68 -18.68
N ARG A 120 -2.32 -20.50 -19.60
CA ARG A 120 -1.04 -20.24 -20.30
C ARG A 120 -1.04 -18.88 -20.99
N SER A 121 -2.20 -18.46 -21.52
CA SER A 121 -2.36 -17.16 -22.19
C SER A 121 -2.07 -15.96 -21.30
N THR A 122 -2.15 -16.06 -19.97
CA THR A 122 -1.79 -14.96 -19.06
C THR A 122 -0.28 -14.76 -18.97
N TYR A 123 0.49 -15.82 -19.21
CA TYR A 123 1.94 -15.87 -19.02
C TYR A 123 2.72 -15.90 -20.35
N TYR A 124 2.13 -15.38 -21.43
CA TYR A 124 2.59 -15.50 -22.83
C TYR A 124 4.06 -15.13 -23.07
N LYS A 125 4.72 -14.38 -22.20
CA LYS A 125 6.15 -14.06 -22.37
C LYS A 125 7.10 -15.25 -22.16
N LEU A 126 6.61 -16.34 -21.59
CA LEU A 126 7.25 -17.66 -21.63
C LEU A 126 7.08 -18.37 -23.00
N ASN A 127 6.38 -17.78 -23.96
CA ASN A 127 6.31 -18.24 -25.36
C ASN A 127 7.58 -17.93 -26.16
N GLN A 128 8.74 -17.88 -25.51
CA GLN A 128 9.98 -18.19 -26.23
C GLN A 128 10.07 -19.70 -26.41
N SER A 129 9.18 -20.30 -27.21
CA SER A 129 9.14 -21.73 -27.61
C SER A 129 9.14 -22.80 -26.50
N SER A 130 9.52 -22.47 -25.28
CA SER A 130 9.95 -23.38 -24.23
C SER A 130 8.80 -23.81 -23.34
N LEU A 131 7.79 -22.96 -23.12
CA LEU A 131 6.53 -23.43 -22.51
C LEU A 131 5.71 -24.37 -23.39
N PHE A 132 5.99 -24.46 -24.69
CA PHE A 132 5.25 -25.33 -25.60
C PHE A 132 5.95 -26.65 -25.88
N ASP A 133 7.25 -26.73 -25.57
CA ASP A 133 8.02 -27.96 -25.60
C ASP A 133 8.36 -28.36 -24.15
N PRO A 134 7.59 -29.30 -23.55
CA PRO A 134 7.81 -29.73 -22.18
C PRO A 134 9.27 -30.15 -21.96
N GLU A 135 9.93 -30.76 -22.94
CA GLU A 135 11.29 -31.27 -22.80
C GLU A 135 12.35 -30.16 -22.62
N THR A 136 12.04 -28.93 -23.04
CA THR A 136 12.94 -27.78 -22.90
C THR A 136 12.73 -26.99 -21.59
N LEU A 137 11.69 -27.32 -20.81
CA LEU A 137 11.43 -26.65 -19.54
C LEU A 137 12.38 -27.14 -18.44
N PRO A 138 12.95 -26.24 -17.63
CA PRO A 138 13.56 -26.62 -16.37
C PRO A 138 12.62 -27.51 -15.53
N GLY A 139 13.16 -28.53 -14.86
CA GLY A 139 12.38 -29.52 -14.12
C GLY A 139 11.43 -28.95 -13.05
N HIS A 140 11.72 -27.75 -12.53
CA HIS A 140 10.83 -27.05 -11.60
C HIS A 140 9.57 -26.45 -12.27
N LEU A 141 9.61 -26.14 -13.58
CA LEU A 141 8.47 -25.59 -14.33
C LEU A 141 7.54 -26.67 -14.91
N HIS A 142 8.03 -27.91 -15.05
CA HIS A 142 7.23 -29.05 -15.54
C HIS A 142 5.96 -29.29 -14.72
N ARG A 143 6.02 -29.09 -13.39
CA ARG A 143 4.85 -29.27 -12.50
C ARG A 143 3.72 -28.29 -12.82
N ILE A 144 4.05 -27.09 -13.30
CA ILE A 144 3.06 -26.07 -13.64
C ILE A 144 2.62 -26.18 -15.11
N TYR A 145 3.45 -26.70 -16.01
CA TYR A 145 3.02 -27.02 -17.37
C TYR A 145 1.76 -27.91 -17.40
N HIS A 146 1.69 -28.89 -16.50
CA HIS A 146 0.53 -29.77 -16.33
C HIS A 146 -0.65 -29.09 -15.61
N SER A 147 -0.38 -28.10 -14.77
CA SER A 147 -1.40 -27.37 -13.99
C SER A 147 -2.01 -26.18 -14.76
N LEU A 148 -1.30 -25.68 -15.78
CA LEU A 148 -1.78 -24.60 -16.65
C LEU A 148 -2.67 -25.14 -17.75
N HIS A 149 -3.91 -24.66 -17.78
CA HIS A 149 -4.81 -24.84 -18.90
C HIS A 149 -4.32 -24.06 -20.13
N GLU A 150 -4.42 -24.70 -21.30
CA GLU A 150 -4.00 -24.11 -22.57
C GLU A 150 -4.70 -22.78 -22.86
N THR A 151 -5.98 -22.68 -22.49
CA THR A 151 -6.82 -21.49 -22.68
C THR A 151 -7.86 -21.39 -21.57
N ILE A 152 -8.67 -20.32 -21.60
CA ILE A 152 -9.85 -20.15 -20.72
C ILE A 152 -10.97 -21.18 -21.00
N ASP A 153 -10.89 -21.96 -22.06
CA ASP A 153 -11.97 -22.83 -22.53
C ASP A 153 -12.47 -23.85 -21.48
N PRO A 154 -11.60 -24.58 -20.76
CA PRO A 154 -12.04 -25.54 -19.73
C PRO A 154 -12.87 -24.87 -18.63
N TRP A 155 -12.51 -23.64 -18.26
CA TRP A 155 -13.20 -22.87 -17.24
C TRP A 155 -14.59 -22.39 -17.66
N LEU A 156 -14.81 -22.16 -18.96
CA LEU A 156 -16.11 -21.74 -19.48
C LEU A 156 -17.06 -22.94 -19.73
N GLN A 157 -16.51 -24.15 -19.71
CA GLN A 157 -17.20 -25.42 -19.89
C GLN A 157 -17.41 -26.18 -18.56
N LEU A 158 -17.22 -25.53 -17.40
CA LEU A 158 -17.40 -26.15 -16.09
C LEU A 158 -18.80 -26.76 -15.91
N GLU A 159 -18.83 -27.99 -15.40
CA GLU A 159 -20.05 -28.68 -15.01
C GLU A 159 -20.39 -28.45 -13.53
N PRO A 160 -21.68 -28.33 -13.16
CA PRO A 160 -22.85 -28.42 -14.03
C PRO A 160 -23.15 -27.11 -14.78
N VAL A 161 -23.31 -27.20 -16.09
CA VAL A 161 -23.59 -26.05 -17.00
C VAL A 161 -24.86 -25.29 -16.59
N GLN A 162 -25.82 -25.96 -15.97
CA GLN A 162 -27.06 -25.36 -15.46
C GLN A 162 -26.84 -24.33 -14.35
N LEU A 163 -25.72 -24.44 -13.63
CA LEU A 163 -25.31 -23.54 -12.56
C LEU A 163 -24.38 -22.46 -13.11
N TYR A 164 -23.28 -22.83 -13.76
CA TYR A 164 -22.27 -21.89 -14.26
C TYR A 164 -22.72 -21.07 -15.47
N GLY A 165 -23.61 -21.62 -16.30
CA GLY A 165 -24.10 -20.93 -17.51
C GLY A 165 -24.75 -19.58 -17.22
N GLY A 166 -25.49 -19.47 -16.11
CA GLY A 166 -26.13 -18.22 -15.68
C GLY A 166 -25.16 -17.16 -15.14
N TYR A 167 -23.94 -17.55 -14.78
CA TYR A 167 -22.93 -16.66 -14.21
C TYR A 167 -21.70 -16.45 -15.12
N ARG A 168 -21.70 -17.04 -16.32
CA ARG A 168 -20.57 -17.00 -17.26
C ARG A 168 -20.10 -15.57 -17.57
N ARG A 169 -21.01 -14.60 -17.64
CA ARG A 169 -20.68 -13.18 -17.86
C ARG A 169 -19.97 -12.57 -16.66
N ASP A 170 -20.44 -12.85 -15.45
CA ASP A 170 -19.82 -12.37 -14.21
C ASP A 170 -18.43 -13.02 -14.01
N MET A 171 -18.28 -14.30 -14.35
CA MET A 171 -16.98 -15.00 -14.38
C MET A 171 -16.02 -14.38 -15.39
N LEU A 172 -16.50 -14.08 -16.61
CA LEU A 172 -15.69 -13.46 -17.64
C LEU A 172 -15.24 -12.04 -17.25
N MET A 173 -16.12 -11.26 -16.62
CA MET A 173 -15.75 -9.96 -16.06
C MET A 173 -14.72 -10.10 -14.94
N GLY A 174 -14.87 -11.07 -14.06
CA GLY A 174 -13.86 -11.43 -13.06
C GLY A 174 -12.51 -11.69 -13.69
N TYR A 175 -12.47 -12.55 -14.72
CA TYR A 175 -11.27 -12.84 -15.49
C TYR A 175 -10.63 -11.57 -16.09
N ILE A 176 -11.43 -10.70 -16.71
CA ILE A 176 -10.94 -9.44 -17.29
C ILE A 176 -10.35 -8.52 -16.22
N VAL A 177 -11.02 -8.36 -15.07
CA VAL A 177 -10.53 -7.56 -13.94
C VAL A 177 -9.19 -8.10 -13.47
N HIS A 178 -9.08 -9.40 -13.22
CA HIS A 178 -7.85 -10.01 -12.74
C HIS A 178 -6.74 -10.04 -13.80
N LEU A 179 -7.07 -10.13 -15.10
CA LEU A 179 -6.11 -9.98 -16.19
C LEU A 179 -5.48 -8.58 -16.20
N ILE A 180 -6.29 -7.54 -15.98
CA ILE A 180 -5.81 -6.15 -15.88
C ILE A 180 -4.95 -5.97 -14.63
N VAL A 181 -5.40 -6.47 -13.48
CA VAL A 181 -4.66 -6.37 -12.20
C VAL A 181 -3.33 -7.09 -12.28
N PHE A 182 -3.30 -8.30 -12.87
CA PHE A 182 -2.06 -9.06 -13.10
C PHE A 182 -1.06 -8.30 -13.97
N ASN A 183 -1.55 -7.53 -14.95
CA ASN A 183 -0.72 -6.69 -15.83
C ASN A 183 -0.63 -5.23 -15.35
N SER A 184 -1.01 -4.93 -14.09
CA SER A 184 -1.02 -3.56 -13.55
C SER A 184 0.36 -2.91 -13.51
N GLY A 185 1.44 -3.70 -13.49
CA GLY A 185 2.81 -3.23 -13.70
C GLY A 185 2.95 -2.36 -14.96
N MET A 186 2.34 -2.78 -16.05
CA MET A 186 2.44 -2.10 -17.36
C MET A 186 1.26 -1.18 -17.63
N LEU A 187 0.13 -1.46 -17.00
CA LEU A 187 -1.11 -0.70 -17.15
C LEU A 187 -1.27 0.35 -16.04
N TYR A 188 -0.21 0.63 -15.27
CA TYR A 188 -0.28 1.37 -14.01
C TYR A 188 -1.05 2.69 -14.10
N MET A 189 -0.73 3.51 -15.10
CA MET A 189 -1.41 4.79 -15.34
C MET A 189 -2.75 4.64 -16.06
N LEU A 190 -2.98 3.50 -16.73
CA LEU A 190 -4.23 3.21 -17.44
C LEU A 190 -5.32 2.69 -16.51
N VAL A 191 -5.00 1.90 -15.47
CA VAL A 191 -6.02 1.32 -14.58
C VAL A 191 -6.95 2.39 -13.97
N PRO A 192 -6.48 3.54 -13.47
CA PRO A 192 -7.35 4.62 -13.01
C PRO A 192 -8.34 5.13 -14.08
N VAL A 193 -7.92 5.15 -15.35
CA VAL A 193 -8.81 5.51 -16.49
C VAL A 193 -9.91 4.46 -16.66
N LEU A 194 -9.57 3.17 -16.57
CA LEU A 194 -10.54 2.07 -16.70
C LEU A 194 -11.55 2.10 -15.55
N VAL A 195 -11.07 2.33 -14.32
CA VAL A 195 -11.91 2.48 -13.12
C VAL A 195 -12.90 3.61 -13.30
N GLN A 196 -12.43 4.81 -13.68
CA GLN A 196 -13.29 5.98 -13.90
C GLN A 196 -14.33 5.72 -15.00
N TRP A 197 -13.91 5.12 -16.13
CA TRP A 197 -14.83 4.82 -17.22
C TRP A 197 -15.94 3.84 -16.80
N LEU A 198 -15.63 2.81 -16.01
CA LEU A 198 -16.64 1.90 -15.48
C LEU A 198 -17.68 2.62 -14.61
N GLN A 199 -17.26 3.62 -13.82
CA GLN A 199 -18.18 4.45 -13.04
C GLN A 199 -19.05 5.33 -13.93
N GLU A 200 -18.46 5.97 -14.95
CA GLU A 200 -19.17 6.80 -15.92
C GLU A 200 -20.24 5.99 -16.67
N GLU A 201 -19.87 4.84 -17.22
CA GLU A 201 -20.83 3.94 -17.87
C GLU A 201 -21.87 3.39 -16.90
N SER A 202 -21.49 3.09 -15.65
CA SER A 202 -22.46 2.71 -14.63
C SER A 202 -23.50 3.80 -14.38
N ARG A 203 -23.10 5.07 -14.39
CA ARG A 203 -24.01 6.22 -14.20
C ARG A 203 -24.88 6.44 -15.44
N ILE A 204 -24.30 6.38 -16.65
CA ILE A 204 -25.02 6.55 -17.91
C ILE A 204 -26.08 5.45 -18.12
N GLN A 205 -25.72 4.19 -17.81
CA GLN A 205 -26.59 3.05 -18.05
C GLN A 205 -27.47 2.67 -16.86
N ASP A 206 -27.28 3.30 -15.69
CA ASP A 206 -27.79 2.88 -14.38
C ASP A 206 -27.54 1.39 -14.12
N ASN A 207 -26.27 0.97 -14.29
CA ASN A 207 -25.84 -0.42 -14.26
C ASN A 207 -25.00 -0.71 -13.00
N GLY A 208 -25.66 -1.12 -11.92
CA GLY A 208 -25.03 -1.38 -10.63
C GLY A 208 -23.82 -2.33 -10.65
N PRO A 209 -23.86 -3.46 -11.39
CA PRO A 209 -22.70 -4.32 -11.58
C PRO A 209 -21.44 -3.62 -12.09
N LEU A 210 -21.55 -2.63 -12.99
CA LEU A 210 -20.38 -1.89 -13.49
C LEU A 210 -19.73 -1.06 -12.38
N MET A 211 -20.52 -0.46 -11.50
CA MET A 211 -20.00 0.23 -10.31
C MET A 211 -19.26 -0.75 -9.39
N ALA A 212 -19.83 -1.93 -9.16
CA ALA A 212 -19.19 -2.94 -8.33
C ALA A 212 -17.87 -3.42 -8.96
N PHE A 213 -17.83 -3.69 -10.27
CA PHE A 213 -16.57 -4.03 -10.96
C PHE A 213 -15.54 -2.90 -10.92
N SER A 214 -15.97 -1.63 -10.97
CA SER A 214 -15.07 -0.48 -10.80
C SER A 214 -14.41 -0.48 -9.42
N THR A 215 -15.20 -0.65 -8.35
CA THR A 215 -14.72 -0.73 -6.98
C THR A 215 -13.80 -1.94 -6.77
N ILE A 216 -14.17 -3.10 -7.31
CA ILE A 216 -13.34 -4.31 -7.24
C ILE A 216 -12.03 -4.09 -7.99
N LEU A 217 -12.06 -3.57 -9.22
CA LEU A 217 -10.85 -3.33 -10.01
C LEU A 217 -9.90 -2.37 -9.28
N PHE A 218 -10.41 -1.26 -8.75
CA PHE A 218 -9.60 -0.33 -7.98
C PHE A 218 -9.01 -1.00 -6.73
N ASN A 219 -9.84 -1.71 -5.97
CA ASN A 219 -9.39 -2.34 -4.73
C ASN A 219 -8.29 -3.37 -5.01
N GLN A 220 -8.50 -4.25 -6.00
CA GLN A 220 -7.53 -5.27 -6.40
C GLN A 220 -6.25 -4.66 -6.99
N TYR A 221 -6.35 -3.53 -7.71
CA TYR A 221 -5.21 -2.80 -8.25
C TYR A 221 -4.38 -2.12 -7.16
N TRP A 222 -5.03 -1.41 -6.24
CA TRP A 222 -4.37 -0.79 -5.09
C TRP A 222 -3.66 -1.85 -4.24
N HIS A 223 -4.37 -2.98 -4.06
CA HIS A 223 -3.92 -4.13 -3.28
C HIS A 223 -3.12 -5.17 -4.05
N PHE A 224 -2.61 -4.84 -5.24
CA PHE A 224 -1.73 -5.75 -5.97
C PHE A 224 -0.31 -5.74 -5.37
N ASP A 225 0.20 -6.90 -4.98
CA ASP A 225 1.59 -7.12 -4.55
C ASP A 225 2.05 -8.57 -4.81
N GLU A 226 3.26 -8.91 -4.39
CA GLU A 226 3.84 -10.25 -4.54
C GLU A 226 3.05 -11.33 -3.78
N THR A 227 2.28 -10.95 -2.76
CA THR A 227 1.42 -11.84 -1.96
C THR A 227 0.02 -12.00 -2.54
N TYR A 228 -0.26 -11.37 -3.69
CA TYR A 228 -1.52 -11.55 -4.41
C TYR A 228 -1.77 -13.03 -4.79
N HIS A 229 -0.74 -13.87 -4.69
CA HIS A 229 -0.73 -15.29 -5.02
C HIS A 229 -0.15 -16.15 -3.89
N PRO A 230 -0.81 -16.29 -2.73
CA PRO A 230 -0.27 -17.07 -1.62
C PRO A 230 -0.14 -18.57 -1.96
N ASP A 231 -0.97 -19.06 -2.89
CA ASP A 231 -1.02 -20.47 -3.30
C ASP A 231 -0.05 -20.82 -4.44
N PHE A 232 0.54 -19.82 -5.10
CA PHE A 232 1.57 -20.03 -6.13
C PHE A 232 2.90 -19.56 -5.56
N ASP A 233 3.89 -20.45 -5.59
CA ASP A 233 5.22 -20.19 -5.04
C ASP A 233 5.77 -18.82 -5.52
N SER A 234 6.11 -17.94 -4.58
CA SER A 234 6.42 -16.52 -4.83
C SER A 234 7.75 -16.33 -5.58
N ASP A 235 8.66 -17.29 -5.41
CA ASP A 235 9.89 -17.37 -6.18
C ASP A 235 9.58 -17.80 -7.63
N PHE A 236 8.63 -18.72 -7.78
CA PHE A 236 8.16 -19.26 -9.06
C PHE A 236 7.44 -18.21 -9.93
N LEU A 237 6.51 -17.43 -9.38
CA LEU A 237 5.92 -16.30 -10.10
C LEU A 237 6.97 -15.23 -10.44
N GLY A 238 8.06 -15.14 -9.67
CA GLY A 238 9.16 -14.24 -10.02
C GLY A 238 9.93 -14.60 -11.27
N TYR A 239 9.92 -15.86 -11.67
CA TYR A 239 10.48 -16.31 -12.95
C TYR A 239 9.49 -16.15 -14.11
N LEU A 240 8.19 -16.21 -13.84
CA LEU A 240 7.13 -16.17 -14.85
C LEU A 240 6.50 -14.80 -15.06
N ASP A 241 6.62 -13.90 -14.08
CA ASP A 241 6.02 -12.58 -14.13
C ASP A 241 6.99 -11.58 -14.77
N PRO A 242 6.76 -11.19 -16.04
CA PRO A 242 7.55 -10.15 -16.67
C PRO A 242 7.48 -8.79 -15.98
N ASN A 243 6.51 -8.59 -15.09
CA ASN A 243 6.25 -7.34 -14.38
C ASN A 243 7.09 -7.19 -13.12
N LYS A 244 7.72 -8.25 -12.62
CA LYS A 244 8.63 -8.18 -11.47
C LYS A 244 9.86 -7.31 -11.73
N LYS A 245 10.13 -6.96 -13.00
CA LYS A 245 11.16 -5.98 -13.41
C LYS A 245 10.66 -4.53 -13.50
N ILE A 246 9.35 -4.29 -13.54
CA ILE A 246 8.78 -2.94 -13.69
C ILE A 246 8.46 -2.42 -12.29
N ASP A 247 9.44 -1.76 -11.68
CA ASP A 247 9.28 -1.10 -10.39
C ASP A 247 8.47 0.20 -10.56
N ASN A 248 7.15 0.11 -10.32
CA ASN A 248 6.26 1.27 -10.30
C ASN A 248 6.29 2.04 -8.99
N ASN A 249 7.13 1.68 -8.02
CA ASN A 249 7.22 2.41 -6.75
C ASN A 249 7.63 3.86 -6.98
N GLY A 250 8.59 4.10 -7.89
CA GLY A 250 8.97 5.45 -8.29
C GLY A 250 7.75 6.26 -8.74
N THR A 251 6.96 5.71 -9.67
CA THR A 251 5.73 6.34 -10.17
C THR A 251 4.69 6.53 -9.06
N PHE A 252 4.51 5.56 -8.16
CA PHE A 252 3.60 5.68 -7.02
C PHE A 252 3.94 6.88 -6.14
N TRP A 253 5.21 7.01 -5.75
CA TRP A 253 5.67 8.07 -4.85
C TRP A 253 5.72 9.44 -5.53
N ILE A 254 5.98 9.50 -6.84
CA ILE A 254 5.81 10.73 -7.63
C ILE A 254 4.35 11.20 -7.60
N LEU A 255 3.41 10.29 -7.85
CA LEU A 255 1.97 10.60 -7.83
C LEU A 255 1.47 10.97 -6.42
N TYR A 256 2.00 10.32 -5.38
CA TYR A 256 1.76 10.69 -3.99
C TYR A 256 2.22 12.13 -3.72
N ARG A 257 3.47 12.47 -4.07
CA ARG A 257 4.02 13.83 -3.90
C ARG A 257 3.17 14.90 -4.61
N MET A 258 2.55 14.55 -5.73
CA MET A 258 1.70 15.43 -6.53
C MET A 258 0.27 15.56 -6.00
N GLY A 259 -0.14 14.77 -5.00
CA GLY A 259 -1.53 14.71 -4.53
C GLY A 259 -2.49 13.99 -5.49
N TYR A 260 -1.98 13.23 -6.47
CA TYR A 260 -2.80 12.56 -7.47
C TYR A 260 -3.72 11.51 -6.87
N TRP A 261 -3.22 10.70 -5.93
CA TRP A 261 -4.00 9.61 -5.34
C TRP A 261 -5.17 10.12 -4.51
N GLU A 262 -4.92 11.13 -3.69
CA GLU A 262 -5.96 11.79 -2.91
C GLU A 262 -7.03 12.41 -3.82
N ALA A 263 -6.62 13.18 -4.83
CA ALA A 263 -7.53 13.77 -5.82
C ALA A 263 -8.35 12.69 -6.55
N LEU A 264 -7.70 11.60 -6.98
CA LEU A 264 -8.35 10.46 -7.64
C LEU A 264 -9.42 9.81 -6.76
N ILE A 265 -9.10 9.53 -5.50
CA ILE A 265 -10.00 8.85 -4.56
C ILE A 265 -11.20 9.74 -4.21
N ASN A 266 -10.96 11.04 -4.05
CA ASN A 266 -11.99 12.03 -3.79
C ASN A 266 -12.92 12.23 -5.00
N ASP A 267 -12.36 12.47 -6.19
CA ASP A 267 -13.13 12.72 -7.42
C ASP A 267 -13.99 11.53 -7.84
N MET A 268 -13.52 10.30 -7.56
CA MET A 268 -14.23 9.06 -7.89
C MET A 268 -15.17 8.58 -6.76
N GLU A 269 -15.33 9.36 -5.68
CA GLU A 269 -16.17 9.06 -4.52
C GLU A 269 -15.88 7.67 -3.90
N LEU A 270 -14.63 7.22 -4.02
CA LEU A 270 -14.22 5.88 -3.61
C LEU A 270 -14.13 5.74 -2.09
N MET A 271 -14.03 6.83 -1.35
CA MET A 271 -13.87 6.80 0.11
C MET A 271 -14.99 6.03 0.81
N SER A 272 -16.23 6.23 0.35
CA SER A 272 -17.40 5.54 0.89
C SER A 272 -17.42 4.02 0.64
N LYS A 273 -16.54 3.51 -0.25
CA LYS A 273 -16.58 2.13 -0.74
C LYS A 273 -15.32 1.32 -0.46
N VAL A 274 -14.18 2.00 -0.35
CA VAL A 274 -12.86 1.34 -0.20
C VAL A 274 -12.15 1.77 1.08
N GLY A 275 -12.56 2.86 1.73
CA GLY A 275 -11.94 3.38 2.95
C GLY A 275 -11.40 4.80 2.76
N THR A 276 -10.95 5.42 3.85
CA THR A 276 -10.34 6.76 3.80
C THR A 276 -9.00 6.72 3.08
N TYR A 277 -8.56 7.87 2.55
CA TYR A 277 -7.24 7.97 1.90
C TYR A 277 -6.11 7.57 2.86
N ASP A 278 -6.18 8.01 4.12
CA ASP A 278 -5.19 7.66 5.15
C ASP A 278 -5.11 6.14 5.37
N SER A 279 -6.26 5.46 5.48
CA SER A 279 -6.34 4.00 5.60
C SER A 279 -5.65 3.30 4.42
N LEU A 280 -5.97 3.73 3.20
CA LEU A 280 -5.37 3.18 1.97
C LEU A 280 -3.86 3.41 1.89
N MET A 281 -3.39 4.55 2.40
CA MET A 281 -1.96 4.86 2.47
C MET A 281 -1.24 4.00 3.52
N ILE A 282 -1.86 3.73 4.67
CA ILE A 282 -1.31 2.79 5.67
C ILE A 282 -1.21 1.38 5.07
N GLU A 283 -2.23 0.91 4.35
CA GLU A 283 -2.19 -0.37 3.65
C GLU A 283 -1.09 -0.41 2.57
N ALA A 284 -0.86 0.71 1.87
CA ALA A 284 0.24 0.85 0.92
C ALA A 284 1.61 0.78 1.61
N LEU A 285 1.78 1.43 2.77
CA LEU A 285 3.01 1.38 3.58
C LEU A 285 3.26 -0.01 4.19
N ALA A 286 2.20 -0.72 4.55
CA ALA A 286 2.28 -2.08 5.07
C ALA A 286 2.76 -3.11 4.03
N ARG A 287 2.82 -2.74 2.75
CA ARG A 287 3.26 -3.64 1.69
C ARG A 287 4.78 -3.63 1.53
N PRO A 288 5.42 -4.80 1.60
CA PRO A 288 6.87 -4.91 1.47
C PRO A 288 7.36 -4.56 0.06
N SER A 289 6.49 -4.51 -0.95
CA SER A 289 6.87 -4.11 -2.30
C SER A 289 6.89 -2.60 -2.51
N ARG A 290 6.12 -1.80 -1.75
CA ARG A 290 5.90 -0.36 -2.02
C ARG A 290 6.92 0.58 -1.39
N VAL A 291 7.56 0.13 -0.31
CA VAL A 291 8.43 0.95 0.54
C VAL A 291 9.93 0.79 0.23
N PRO A 292 10.47 -0.41 -0.10
CA PRO A 292 11.89 -0.56 -0.39
C PRO A 292 12.31 0.30 -1.59
N ASN A 293 13.46 0.98 -1.46
CA ASN A 293 14.04 1.88 -2.47
C ASN A 293 13.22 3.16 -2.76
N ALA A 294 12.15 3.41 -2.01
CA ALA A 294 11.44 4.67 -2.07
C ALA A 294 12.28 5.81 -1.49
N ASN A 295 12.05 7.03 -1.98
CA ASN A 295 12.66 8.22 -1.40
C ASN A 295 12.25 8.35 0.08
N THR A 296 13.21 8.21 1.00
CA THR A 296 12.93 8.17 2.44
C THR A 296 12.20 9.40 2.93
N LEU A 297 12.45 10.58 2.36
CA LEU A 297 11.73 11.80 2.72
C LEU A 297 10.22 11.68 2.44
N LEU A 298 9.83 11.04 1.34
CA LEU A 298 8.41 10.83 1.01
C LEU A 298 7.77 9.79 1.92
N VAL A 299 8.50 8.71 2.24
CA VAL A 299 8.05 7.68 3.18
C VAL A 299 7.85 8.27 4.58
N ILE A 300 8.76 9.14 5.02
CA ILE A 300 8.65 9.81 6.31
C ILE A 300 7.48 10.80 6.34
N LYS A 301 7.21 11.53 5.25
CA LYS A 301 5.98 12.34 5.14
C LYS A 301 4.71 11.49 5.22
N ALA A 302 4.74 10.28 4.67
CA ALA A 302 3.60 9.39 4.73
C ALA A 302 3.31 8.84 6.14
N LEU A 303 4.21 9.03 7.12
CA LEU A 303 3.91 8.72 8.53
C LEU A 303 2.78 9.58 9.09
N ASP A 304 2.52 10.77 8.54
CA ASP A 304 1.41 11.62 8.98
C ASP A 304 0.05 10.93 8.80
N HIS A 305 -0.07 10.02 7.82
CA HIS A 305 -1.27 9.19 7.63
C HIS A 305 -1.46 8.16 8.74
N ILE A 306 -0.38 7.66 9.36
CA ILE A 306 -0.46 6.74 10.50
C ILE A 306 -1.07 7.47 11.71
N SER A 307 -0.61 8.69 11.98
CA SER A 307 -1.14 9.53 13.06
C SER A 307 -2.64 9.85 12.87
N ALA A 308 -3.09 9.96 11.62
CA ALA A 308 -4.50 10.22 11.30
C ALA A 308 -5.41 8.99 11.47
N CYS A 309 -4.85 7.78 11.51
CA CYS A 309 -5.60 6.51 11.60
C CYS A 309 -4.89 5.49 12.51
N PRO A 310 -4.71 5.79 13.81
CA PRO A 310 -3.85 5.03 14.72
C PRO A 310 -4.41 3.67 15.17
N PHE A 311 -5.67 3.37 14.85
CA PHE A 311 -6.29 2.07 15.14
C PHE A 311 -6.30 1.11 13.94
N HIS A 312 -5.59 1.46 12.86
CA HIS A 312 -5.57 0.65 11.65
C HIS A 312 -4.81 -0.69 11.88
N PRO A 313 -5.36 -1.84 11.45
CA PRO A 313 -4.80 -3.16 11.76
C PRO A 313 -3.40 -3.39 11.20
N CYS A 314 -3.02 -2.69 10.13
CA CYS A 314 -1.73 -2.85 9.46
C CYS A 314 -0.61 -1.91 9.96
N ILE A 315 -0.81 -1.14 11.03
CA ILE A 315 0.16 -0.12 11.49
C ILE A 315 1.54 -0.69 11.79
N ASN A 316 1.63 -1.76 12.58
CA ASN A 316 2.93 -2.32 12.94
C ASN A 316 3.71 -2.82 11.72
N LEU A 317 3.00 -3.37 10.72
CA LEU A 317 3.61 -3.79 9.46
C LEU A 317 4.08 -2.59 8.63
N ALA A 318 3.28 -1.51 8.58
CA ALA A 318 3.68 -0.24 7.95
C ALA A 318 4.93 0.35 8.63
N LEU A 319 4.94 0.45 9.96
CA LEU A 319 6.08 0.93 10.74
C LEU A 319 7.33 0.06 10.51
N CYS A 320 7.18 -1.26 10.45
CA CYS A 320 8.30 -2.17 10.13
C CYS A 320 8.92 -1.86 8.76
N ASN A 321 8.09 -1.64 7.74
CA ASN A 321 8.57 -1.31 6.40
C ASN A 321 9.21 0.08 6.33
N VAL A 322 8.66 1.07 7.02
CA VAL A 322 9.28 2.40 7.13
C VAL A 322 10.65 2.30 7.81
N LEU A 323 10.74 1.55 8.92
CA LEU A 323 11.99 1.32 9.64
C LEU A 323 13.01 0.56 8.77
N ARG A 324 12.56 -0.41 7.97
CA ARG A 324 13.40 -1.08 6.96
C ARG A 324 13.98 -0.06 5.97
N ASN A 325 13.20 0.90 5.50
CA ASN A 325 13.70 1.95 4.59
C ASN A 325 14.72 2.86 5.28
N LEU A 326 14.49 3.21 6.55
CA LEU A 326 15.45 3.97 7.35
C LEU A 326 16.77 3.22 7.55
N ILE A 327 16.72 1.90 7.78
CA ILE A 327 17.92 1.07 7.87
C ILE A 327 18.72 1.14 6.56
N VAL A 328 18.05 1.06 5.40
CA VAL A 328 18.72 1.20 4.09
C VAL A 328 19.34 2.58 3.94
N GLU A 329 18.63 3.64 4.31
CA GLU A 329 19.13 5.01 4.27
C GLU A 329 20.38 5.18 5.14
N VAL A 330 20.34 4.76 6.41
CA VAL A 330 21.48 4.87 7.34
C VAL A 330 22.68 4.08 6.82
N ARG A 331 22.45 2.89 6.24
CA ARG A 331 23.52 2.09 5.62
C ARG A 331 24.19 2.76 4.43
N SER A 332 23.50 3.67 3.73
CA SER A 332 24.07 4.41 2.59
C SER A 332 25.15 5.44 3.00
N LYS A 333 25.27 5.76 4.30
CA LYS A 333 26.26 6.71 4.86
C LYS A 333 26.27 8.09 4.18
N SER A 334 25.11 8.54 3.70
CA SER A 334 24.98 9.80 2.95
C SER A 334 25.04 11.04 3.85
N ASN A 335 24.03 11.25 4.70
CA ASN A 335 23.88 12.42 5.56
C ASN A 335 23.33 12.02 6.94
N ALA A 336 24.23 11.91 7.93
CA ALA A 336 23.88 11.47 9.27
C ALA A 336 22.90 12.43 9.98
N ALA A 337 22.96 13.73 9.71
CA ALA A 337 22.05 14.70 10.31
C ALA A 337 20.61 14.54 9.80
N ALA A 338 20.43 14.32 8.49
CA ALA A 338 19.13 14.03 7.90
C ALA A 338 18.55 12.69 8.42
N GLN A 339 19.39 11.65 8.46
CA GLN A 339 19.04 10.34 8.99
C GLN A 339 18.57 10.41 10.46
N TYR A 340 19.27 11.19 11.29
CA TYR A 340 18.85 11.45 12.67
C TYR A 340 17.46 12.12 12.72
N GLN A 341 17.21 13.13 11.89
CA GLN A 341 15.90 13.80 11.85
C GLN A 341 14.78 12.84 11.40
N HIS A 342 15.05 11.95 10.45
CA HIS A 342 14.09 10.93 10.04
C HIS A 342 13.79 9.92 11.14
N LEU A 343 14.81 9.51 11.93
CA LEU A 343 14.60 8.66 13.11
C LEU A 343 13.76 9.36 14.18
N ILE A 344 14.04 10.64 14.47
CA ILE A 344 13.24 11.43 15.41
C ILE A 344 11.78 11.52 14.94
N GLN A 345 11.53 11.76 13.65
CA GLN A 345 10.17 11.81 13.12
C GLN A 345 9.45 10.46 13.24
N PHE A 346 10.15 9.34 12.99
CA PHE A 346 9.61 8.01 13.20
C PHE A 346 9.25 7.76 14.67
N MET A 347 10.17 8.06 15.59
CA MET A 347 9.93 7.95 17.03
C MET A 347 8.77 8.83 17.47
N LYS A 348 8.69 10.06 16.95
CA LYS A 348 7.58 10.97 17.24
C LYS A 348 6.25 10.33 16.86
N VAL A 349 6.09 9.87 15.62
CA VAL A 349 4.80 9.30 15.18
C VAL A 349 4.43 8.04 15.97
N TRP A 350 5.41 7.18 16.27
CA TRP A 350 5.12 5.90 16.92
C TRP A 350 4.97 5.97 18.45
N LEU A 351 5.86 6.70 19.14
CA LEU A 351 6.03 6.64 20.60
C LEU A 351 5.59 7.92 21.35
N SER A 352 5.23 9.00 20.64
CA SER A 352 4.88 10.27 21.29
C SER A 352 3.52 10.26 21.97
N PHE A 353 3.31 11.29 22.80
CA PHE A 353 2.06 11.61 23.45
C PHE A 353 1.39 12.82 22.75
N PRO A 354 0.58 12.61 21.71
CA PRO A 354 -0.12 13.68 21.01
C PRO A 354 -1.21 14.32 21.88
N PRO A 355 -1.52 15.62 21.75
CA PRO A 355 -2.55 16.28 22.56
C PRO A 355 -3.92 15.57 22.53
N ASP A 356 -4.29 15.05 21.36
CA ASP A 356 -5.48 14.24 21.18
C ASP A 356 -5.16 12.77 21.50
N PRO A 357 -5.75 12.19 22.56
CA PRO A 357 -5.50 10.79 22.94
C PRO A 357 -5.94 9.82 21.83
N THR A 358 -6.85 10.22 20.94
CA THR A 358 -7.28 9.38 19.82
C THR A 358 -6.22 9.25 18.73
N GLN A 359 -5.11 10.00 18.81
CA GLN A 359 -3.98 9.97 17.88
C GLN A 359 -2.80 9.10 18.36
N VAL A 360 -2.88 8.51 19.55
CA VAL A 360 -1.82 7.64 20.09
C VAL A 360 -1.70 6.38 19.23
N VAL A 361 -0.56 6.22 18.55
CA VAL A 361 -0.31 5.11 17.61
C VAL A 361 0.12 3.84 18.33
N PHE A 362 0.88 3.97 19.43
CA PHE A 362 1.37 2.80 20.14
C PHE A 362 0.22 1.98 20.74
N ASN A 363 0.18 0.69 20.42
CA ASN A 363 -0.77 -0.25 20.98
C ASN A 363 -0.04 -1.53 21.39
N SER A 364 -0.01 -1.80 22.70
CA SER A 364 0.67 -2.96 23.28
C SER A 364 0.09 -4.31 22.82
N LEU A 365 -1.17 -4.35 22.39
CA LEU A 365 -1.84 -5.56 21.91
C LEU A 365 -1.45 -5.95 20.47
N LEU A 366 -0.86 -5.03 19.70
CA LEU A 366 -0.44 -5.32 18.33
C LEU A 366 0.88 -6.12 18.33
N PRO A 367 0.98 -7.21 17.56
CA PRO A 367 2.21 -8.00 17.49
C PRO A 367 3.34 -7.21 16.82
N GLY A 368 4.59 -7.52 17.18
CA GLY A 368 5.78 -6.97 16.53
C GLY A 368 6.41 -5.74 17.18
N ASN A 369 5.81 -5.18 18.25
CA ASN A 369 6.38 -4.04 18.98
C ASN A 369 7.81 -4.31 19.49
N GLU A 370 8.04 -5.49 20.07
CA GLU A 370 9.37 -5.88 20.56
C GLU A 370 10.42 -5.89 19.42
N PHE A 371 10.03 -6.40 18.25
CA PHE A 371 10.90 -6.41 17.08
C PHE A 371 11.20 -4.99 16.59
N LEU A 372 10.20 -4.11 16.56
CA LEU A 372 10.37 -2.69 16.22
C LEU A 372 11.35 -2.01 17.18
N PHE A 373 11.22 -2.18 18.49
CA PHE A 373 12.16 -1.63 19.48
C PHE A 373 13.59 -2.14 19.28
N ARG A 374 13.76 -3.46 19.08
CA ARG A 374 15.09 -4.05 18.82
C ARG A 374 15.73 -3.51 17.54
N CYS A 375 14.95 -3.37 16.47
CA CYS A 375 15.41 -2.80 15.21
C CYS A 375 15.76 -1.31 15.34
N LEU A 376 14.90 -0.53 16.00
CA LEU A 376 15.10 0.89 16.23
C LEU A 376 16.36 1.15 17.07
N THR A 377 16.57 0.36 18.12
CA THR A 377 17.79 0.40 18.93
C THR A 377 19.02 0.07 18.08
N SER A 378 18.96 -0.99 17.27
CA SER A 378 20.08 -1.44 16.44
C SER A 378 20.47 -0.40 15.38
N VAL A 379 19.50 0.20 14.69
CA VAL A 379 19.77 1.24 13.69
C VAL A 379 20.33 2.50 14.32
N THR A 380 19.83 2.88 15.51
CA THR A 380 20.31 4.08 16.23
C THR A 380 21.75 3.87 16.74
N ARG A 381 22.08 2.68 17.25
CA ARG A 381 23.47 2.31 17.63
C ARG A 381 24.40 2.37 16.42
N TYR A 382 23.95 1.84 15.28
CA TYR A 382 24.72 1.89 14.05
C TYR A 382 24.92 3.34 13.58
N LEU A 383 23.89 4.19 13.65
CA LEU A 383 24.01 5.63 13.36
C LEU A 383 25.05 6.29 14.27
N ALA A 384 25.02 6.04 15.59
CA ALA A 384 25.99 6.59 16.54
C ALA A 384 27.44 6.19 16.21
N ALA A 385 27.63 4.97 15.69
CA ALA A 385 28.92 4.45 15.29
C ALA A 385 29.47 5.10 14.00
N ILE A 386 28.60 5.51 13.07
CA ILE A 386 29.00 6.10 11.78
C ILE A 386 29.05 7.64 11.79
N VAL A 387 28.44 8.31 12.78
CA VAL A 387 28.59 9.76 12.96
C VAL A 387 30.06 10.08 13.19
N ASP A 388 30.58 11.08 12.47
CA ASP A 388 31.97 11.52 12.57
C ASP A 388 32.30 11.83 14.03
N ALA A 389 33.42 11.29 14.52
CA ALA A 389 33.91 11.55 15.87
C ALA A 389 34.12 13.06 16.14
N LYS A 390 34.29 13.86 15.10
CA LYS A 390 34.37 15.33 15.19
C LYS A 390 33.02 16.01 15.40
N ASP A 391 31.90 15.40 14.99
CA ASP A 391 30.56 15.92 15.24
C ASP A 391 30.03 15.41 16.59
N THR A 392 30.65 15.91 17.66
CA THR A 392 30.31 15.52 19.03
C THR A 392 28.85 15.85 19.37
N LYS A 393 28.32 16.96 18.83
CA LYS A 393 26.93 17.39 19.06
C LYS A 393 25.92 16.40 18.49
N LEU A 394 26.10 15.97 17.24
CA LEU A 394 25.20 14.98 16.64
C LEU A 394 25.34 13.62 17.32
N ARG A 395 26.57 13.20 17.66
CA ARG A 395 26.79 11.94 18.39
C ARG A 395 26.08 11.93 19.73
N THR A 396 26.18 13.01 20.51
CA THR A 396 25.46 13.17 21.78
C THR A 396 23.95 13.06 21.57
N LYS A 397 23.39 13.76 20.57
CA LYS A 397 21.97 13.65 20.21
C LYS A 397 21.53 12.23 19.87
N VAL A 398 22.31 11.50 19.08
CA VAL A 398 21.98 10.11 18.71
C VAL A 398 22.05 9.19 19.94
N ASN A 399 22.99 9.41 20.86
CA ASN A 399 23.04 8.68 22.12
C ASN A 399 21.82 8.97 22.99
N HIS A 400 21.34 10.21 23.05
CA HIS A 400 20.11 10.55 23.76
C HIS A 400 18.89 9.81 23.18
N CYS A 401 18.84 9.59 21.86
CA CYS A 401 17.82 8.71 21.27
C CYS A 401 17.89 7.29 21.80
N LEU A 402 19.08 6.71 21.99
CA LEU A 402 19.22 5.35 22.54
C LEU A 402 18.64 5.26 23.95
N THR A 403 18.95 6.24 24.79
CA THR A 403 18.40 6.37 26.14
C THR A 403 16.87 6.45 26.11
N THR A 404 16.33 7.31 25.24
CA THR A 404 14.87 7.47 25.04
C THR A 404 14.19 6.19 24.56
N ILE A 405 14.80 5.46 23.61
CA ILE A 405 14.26 4.19 23.14
C ILE A 405 14.22 3.17 24.28
N GLY A 406 15.27 3.10 25.10
CA GLY A 406 15.34 2.17 26.24
C GLY A 406 14.27 2.47 27.29
N ILE A 407 14.09 3.74 27.66
CA ILE A 407 13.05 4.14 28.63
C ILE A 407 11.65 3.85 28.09
N PHE A 408 11.37 4.16 26.82
CA PHE A 408 10.07 3.83 26.22
C PHE A 408 9.86 2.33 26.08
N GLN A 409 10.91 1.54 25.82
CA GLN A 409 10.80 0.09 25.78
C GLN A 409 10.41 -0.47 27.15
N HIS A 410 11.01 0.05 28.24
CA HIS A 410 10.66 -0.34 29.60
C HIS A 410 9.22 0.08 29.94
N PHE A 411 8.84 1.32 29.65
CA PHE A 411 7.48 1.81 29.89
C PHE A 411 6.40 1.02 29.15
N TYR A 412 6.57 0.82 27.83
CA TYR A 412 5.50 0.28 27.00
C TYR A 412 5.43 -1.25 26.98
N LEU A 413 6.56 -1.94 27.17
CA LEU A 413 6.62 -3.40 27.09
C LEU A 413 6.95 -4.08 28.41
N ASP A 414 7.33 -3.33 29.45
CA ASP A 414 7.87 -3.88 30.70
C ASP A 414 9.10 -4.78 30.45
N ILE A 415 9.93 -4.40 29.47
CA ILE A 415 11.11 -5.15 29.05
C ILE A 415 12.37 -4.29 29.19
N GLY A 416 13.32 -4.79 29.99
CA GLY A 416 14.66 -4.24 30.17
C GLY A 416 14.74 -3.22 31.31
N ASP A 417 15.89 -3.18 31.99
CA ASP A 417 16.21 -2.13 32.95
C ASP A 417 17.13 -1.13 32.26
N ASN A 418 16.70 0.13 32.17
CA ASN A 418 17.57 1.21 31.71
C ASN A 418 17.74 2.20 32.85
N GLU A 419 18.84 2.09 33.59
CA GLU A 419 19.15 3.05 34.68
C GLU A 419 19.60 4.39 34.09
N ASP A 420 20.23 4.39 32.90
CA ASP A 420 20.65 5.64 32.27
C ASP A 420 19.43 6.46 31.80
N THR A 421 19.27 7.64 32.40
CA THR A 421 18.27 8.64 32.02
C THR A 421 18.89 9.84 31.30
N THR A 422 20.22 9.82 31.10
CA THR A 422 20.98 10.95 30.55
C THR A 422 20.52 11.32 29.15
N GLY A 423 20.10 12.57 29.00
CA GLY A 423 19.68 13.13 27.72
C GLY A 423 18.28 12.74 27.26
N PHE A 424 17.53 11.95 28.04
CA PHE A 424 16.13 11.61 27.73
C PHE A 424 15.31 12.88 27.48
N VAL A 425 15.36 13.84 28.40
CA VAL A 425 14.58 15.08 28.36
C VAL A 425 14.79 15.81 27.03
N GLU A 426 16.03 15.95 26.59
CA GLU A 426 16.35 16.70 25.38
C GLU A 426 15.83 16.02 24.11
N CYS A 427 15.97 14.70 24.02
CA CYS A 427 15.42 13.92 22.92
C CYS A 427 13.88 13.90 22.95
N PHE A 428 13.29 13.70 24.13
CA PHE A 428 11.85 13.72 24.35
C PHE A 428 11.25 15.06 23.90
N PHE A 429 11.82 16.19 24.31
CA PHE A 429 11.35 17.50 23.88
C PHE A 429 11.65 17.76 22.40
N GLU A 430 12.69 17.17 21.80
CA GLU A 430 12.90 17.23 20.35
C GLU A 430 11.78 16.52 19.58
N MET A 431 11.29 15.37 20.08
CA MET A 431 10.11 14.68 19.54
C MET A 431 8.81 15.48 19.74
N HIS A 432 8.67 16.16 20.89
CA HIS A 432 7.41 16.80 21.31
C HIS A 432 7.37 18.33 21.11
N LYS A 433 8.28 18.93 20.34
CA LYS A 433 8.37 20.41 20.14
C LYS A 433 7.05 21.13 19.78
N SER A 434 6.05 20.42 19.26
CA SER A 434 4.75 20.95 18.85
C SER A 434 3.61 20.74 19.86
N SER A 435 3.79 19.90 20.88
CA SER A 435 2.78 19.59 21.89
C SER A 435 3.21 20.18 23.23
N LYS A 436 2.50 21.23 23.68
CA LYS A 436 2.66 21.77 25.05
C LYS A 436 1.53 21.33 25.99
N GLU A 437 0.56 20.58 25.47
CA GLU A 437 -0.61 20.20 26.23
C GLU A 437 -0.40 18.76 26.72
N PRO A 438 -0.26 18.56 28.04
CA PRO A 438 -0.19 17.22 28.60
C PRO A 438 -1.53 16.51 28.36
N ASN A 439 -1.46 15.23 28.03
CA ASN A 439 -2.62 14.35 27.88
C ASN A 439 -2.59 13.23 28.96
N GLU A 440 -3.63 12.43 29.02
CA GLU A 440 -3.73 11.32 30.00
C GLU A 440 -2.56 10.34 29.89
N SER A 441 -2.17 9.91 28.69
CA SER A 441 -1.05 8.98 28.49
C SER A 441 0.31 9.56 28.93
N PHE A 442 0.50 10.87 28.79
CA PHE A 442 1.68 11.56 29.31
C PHE A 442 1.64 11.60 30.84
N ASN A 443 0.49 11.88 31.46
CA ASN A 443 0.34 11.83 32.90
C ASN A 443 0.67 10.42 33.43
N GLU A 444 0.16 9.37 32.78
CA GLU A 444 0.46 7.97 33.09
C GLU A 444 1.96 7.68 33.01
N PHE A 445 2.63 8.18 31.98
CA PHE A 445 4.08 8.04 31.85
C PHE A 445 4.85 8.74 32.98
N VAL A 446 4.44 9.96 33.36
CA VAL A 446 5.08 10.71 34.45
C VAL A 446 4.84 10.05 35.81
N MET A 447 3.63 9.51 36.05
CA MET A 447 3.33 8.67 37.23
C MET A 447 4.17 7.41 37.25
N TRP A 448 4.24 6.69 36.13
CA TRP A 448 5.05 5.50 36.01
C TRP A 448 6.52 5.76 36.33
N LEU A 449 7.09 6.87 35.84
CA LEU A 449 8.46 7.28 36.17
C LEU A 449 8.65 7.49 37.68
N HIS A 450 7.69 8.13 38.35
CA HIS A 450 7.76 8.32 39.80
C HIS A 450 7.69 6.98 40.55
N ASP A 451 6.79 6.09 40.12
CA ASP A 451 6.53 4.80 40.77
C ASP A 451 7.69 3.81 40.65
N GLN A 452 8.62 3.99 39.70
CA GLN A 452 9.87 3.21 39.63
C GLN A 452 10.74 3.40 40.89
N GLY A 453 10.61 4.53 41.60
CA GLY A 453 11.24 4.76 42.90
C GLY A 453 12.76 4.97 42.90
N THR A 454 13.44 4.90 41.75
CA THR A 454 14.87 5.25 41.66
C THR A 454 15.06 6.76 41.63
N SER A 455 16.17 7.26 42.18
CA SER A 455 16.44 8.70 42.21
C SER A 455 16.45 9.32 40.81
N GLU A 456 16.99 8.60 39.82
CA GLU A 456 17.08 9.06 38.44
C GLU A 456 15.71 9.19 37.77
N TYR A 457 14.80 8.23 37.97
CA TYR A 457 13.45 8.30 37.39
C TYR A 457 12.56 9.33 38.11
N ILE A 458 12.71 9.50 39.42
CA ILE A 458 12.03 10.56 40.17
C ILE A 458 12.49 11.94 39.67
N ASP A 459 13.79 12.15 39.51
CA ASP A 459 14.33 13.39 38.98
C ASP A 459 13.88 13.64 37.54
N LEU A 460 13.75 12.59 36.72
CA LEU A 460 13.21 12.67 35.37
C LEU A 460 11.73 13.07 35.36
N SER A 461 10.93 12.43 36.21
CA SER A 461 9.49 12.73 36.37
C SER A 461 9.29 14.19 36.78
N ARG A 462 10.09 14.69 37.73
CA ARG A 462 10.10 16.10 38.14
C ARG A 462 10.44 17.05 36.99
N GLN A 463 11.47 16.74 36.20
CA GLN A 463 11.88 17.57 35.06
C GLN A 463 10.82 17.62 33.95
N LEU A 464 10.10 16.52 33.71
CA LEU A 464 9.00 16.50 32.75
C LEU A 464 7.78 17.28 33.29
N PHE A 465 7.43 17.05 34.55
CA PHE A 465 6.33 17.75 35.21
C PHE A 465 6.56 19.27 35.23
N SER A 466 7.77 19.70 35.61
CA SER A 466 8.13 21.11 35.68
C SER A 466 8.12 21.82 34.34
N ARG A 467 8.24 21.11 33.22
CA ARG A 467 8.20 21.69 31.87
C ARG A 467 6.81 21.70 31.24
N PHE A 468 5.91 20.80 31.64
CA PHE A 468 4.57 20.69 31.07
C PHE A 468 3.49 21.40 31.89
N TYR A 469 3.58 21.42 33.23
CA TYR A 469 2.51 21.97 34.08
C TYR A 469 2.86 23.30 34.74
N ILE A 470 4.15 23.55 34.97
CA ILE A 470 4.62 24.67 35.77
C ILE A 470 5.73 25.38 34.98
N ASN A 471 6.13 26.57 35.39
CA ASN A 471 7.34 27.20 34.87
C ASN A 471 8.53 26.69 35.73
N GLU A 472 9.67 26.30 35.14
CA GLU A 472 10.82 25.73 35.90
C GLU A 472 11.30 26.60 37.08
N ASN A 473 10.90 27.88 37.13
CA ASN A 473 11.21 28.84 38.19
C ASN A 473 10.08 29.07 39.22
N ASP A 474 9.02 28.26 39.24
CA ASP A 474 7.93 28.41 40.20
C ASP A 474 8.34 27.87 41.59
N PRO A 475 8.35 28.70 42.64
CA PRO A 475 8.69 28.27 43.99
C PRO A 475 7.73 27.23 44.59
N MET A 476 6.56 27.00 43.98
CA MET A 476 5.57 26.02 44.41
C MET A 476 5.67 24.68 43.67
N LEU A 477 6.64 24.50 42.76
CA LEU A 477 6.83 23.28 41.98
C LEU A 477 6.95 22.03 42.87
N ASP A 478 7.83 22.07 43.88
CA ASP A 478 8.08 20.92 44.75
C ASP A 478 6.85 20.57 45.60
N ALA A 479 6.15 21.58 46.11
CA ALA A 479 4.93 21.38 46.89
C ALA A 479 3.78 20.82 46.04
N THR A 480 3.68 21.26 44.79
CA THR A 480 2.65 20.78 43.85
C THR A 480 2.94 19.37 43.37
N TYR A 481 4.20 19.05 43.09
CA TYR A 481 4.64 17.71 42.71
C TYR A 481 4.38 16.71 43.85
N GLN A 482 4.81 17.02 45.08
CA GLN A 482 4.58 16.16 46.27
C GLN A 482 3.10 16.01 46.68
N TYR A 483 2.22 16.90 46.21
CA TYR A 483 0.80 16.79 46.46
C TYR A 483 0.11 15.82 45.48
N ILE A 484 0.66 15.67 44.27
CA ILE A 484 0.10 14.86 43.20
C ILE A 484 0.65 13.42 43.22
N PHE A 485 1.93 13.25 43.53
CA PHE A 485 2.64 11.97 43.65
C PHE A 485 3.04 11.73 45.11
#